data_AF-A4RQZ0-F1
#
_entry.id   AF-A4RQZ0-F1
#
_cell.length_a   1.000
_cell.length_b   1.000
_cell.length_c   1.000
_cell.angle_alpha   90.00
_cell.angle_beta   90.00
_cell.angle_gamma   90.00
#
_symmetry.space_group_name_H-M   'P 1'
#
loop_
_entity.id
_entity.type
_entity.pdbx_description
1 polymer ?
#
loop_
_entity_poly.entity_id
_entity_poly.type
_entity_poly.pdbx_seq_one_letter_code
_entity_poly.pdbx_strand_id
1 'polypeptide(L)'
;MFRNVERLRAALAKMPDAARASVNPANGRFRAPEFSGRVVAELRKAAIANGYEWTHDKPRGTQKTLTRPGKGHKCDREKPAREAARAEALAKQPELIAAYRARMRSKAKGLDKTWDDFVLTKSEKTLKIRMQDQQGGKK
;
A
#
# COMPACT_ATOMS: atom_id res chain seq x y z
N MET A 1 -2.31 26.26 34.26
CA MET A 1 -2.19 27.74 34.13
C MET A 1 -3.24 28.56 34.89
N PHE A 2 -4.46 28.07 35.11
CA PHE A 2 -5.60 28.91 35.56
C PHE A 2 -6.01 28.66 37.02
N ARG A 3 -5.06 28.74 37.95
CA ARG A 3 -5.34 28.57 39.40
C ARG A 3 -5.98 29.80 40.04
N ASN A 4 -5.76 30.99 39.47
CA ASN A 4 -6.37 32.24 39.91
C ASN A 4 -7.66 32.49 39.11
N VAL A 5 -8.75 32.79 39.82
CA VAL A 5 -10.09 33.06 39.25
C VAL A 5 -10.10 34.29 38.33
N GLU A 6 -9.31 35.33 38.63
CA GLU A 6 -9.24 36.52 37.78
C GLU A 6 -8.59 36.21 36.44
N ARG A 7 -7.51 35.40 36.46
CA ARG A 7 -6.85 34.92 35.23
C ARG A 7 -7.77 34.01 34.42
N LEU A 8 -8.57 33.20 35.10
CA LEU A 8 -9.61 32.37 34.46
C LEU A 8 -10.65 33.25 33.76
N ARG A 9 -11.19 34.26 34.45
CA ARG A 9 -12.17 35.20 33.88
C ARG A 9 -11.60 35.98 32.69
N ALA A 10 -10.39 36.51 32.82
CA ALA A 10 -9.71 37.23 31.73
C ALA A 10 -9.48 36.34 30.50
N ALA A 11 -9.11 35.07 30.70
CA ALA A 11 -8.93 34.12 29.61
C ALA A 11 -10.27 33.70 28.98
N LEU A 12 -11.33 33.53 29.78
CA LEU A 12 -12.69 33.26 29.27
C LEU A 12 -13.24 34.43 28.46
N ALA A 13 -12.98 35.68 28.87
CA ALA A 13 -13.41 36.87 28.14
C ALA A 13 -12.81 36.97 26.72
N LYS A 14 -11.65 36.36 26.48
CA LYS A 14 -11.00 36.31 25.17
C LYS A 14 -11.51 35.18 24.26
N MET A 15 -12.34 34.27 24.79
CA MET A 15 -12.94 33.20 23.99
C MET A 15 -14.17 33.73 23.23
N PRO A 16 -14.42 33.28 22.00
CA PRO A 16 -13.74 32.20 21.28
C PRO A 16 -12.54 32.65 20.43
N ASP A 17 -12.29 33.95 20.31
CA ASP A 17 -11.37 34.51 19.32
C ASP A 17 -9.91 34.09 19.56
N ALA A 18 -9.47 34.05 20.81
CA ALA A 18 -8.14 33.59 21.18
C ALA A 18 -7.86 32.12 20.80
N ALA A 19 -8.89 31.28 20.65
CA ALA A 19 -8.76 29.89 20.25
C ALA A 19 -8.88 29.67 18.73
N ARG A 20 -9.25 30.70 17.95
CA ARG A 20 -9.44 30.60 16.50
C ARG A 20 -8.20 31.11 15.79
N ALA A 21 -7.80 30.39 14.74
CA ALA A 21 -6.82 30.92 13.80
C ALA A 21 -7.46 32.08 13.01
N SER A 22 -6.73 33.17 12.86
CA SER A 22 -7.13 34.32 12.06
C SER A 22 -6.31 34.38 10.78
N VAL A 23 -6.84 35.02 9.74
CA VAL A 23 -6.09 35.30 8.50
C VAL A 23 -5.60 36.74 8.59
N ASN A 24 -4.31 36.96 8.34
CA ASN A 24 -3.75 38.30 8.28
C ASN A 24 -4.23 38.99 6.98
N PRO A 25 -4.97 40.10 7.06
CA PRO A 25 -5.56 40.75 5.88
C PRO A 25 -4.51 41.28 4.90
N ALA A 26 -3.30 41.61 5.37
CA ALA A 26 -2.27 42.21 4.51
C ALA A 26 -1.55 41.20 3.59
N ASN A 27 -1.46 39.92 3.99
CA ASN A 27 -0.68 38.92 3.25
C ASN A 27 -1.41 37.58 3.05
N GLY A 28 -2.66 37.47 3.49
CA GLY A 28 -3.48 36.27 3.37
C GLY A 28 -2.97 35.06 4.15
N ARG A 29 -1.94 35.21 5.00
CA ARG A 29 -1.37 34.09 5.76
C ARG A 29 -2.18 33.82 7.03
N PHE A 30 -2.33 32.55 7.37
CA PHE A 30 -2.90 32.14 8.64
C PHE A 30 -1.96 32.52 9.80
N ARG A 31 -2.53 33.13 10.83
CA ARG A 31 -1.90 33.36 12.13
C ARG A 31 -2.31 32.24 13.07
N ALA A 32 -1.36 31.77 13.87
CA ALA A 32 -1.65 30.83 14.93
C ALA A 32 -2.61 31.46 15.95
N PRO A 33 -3.49 30.68 16.58
CA PRO A 33 -4.33 31.17 17.68
C PRO A 33 -3.46 31.60 18.86
N GLU A 34 -3.94 32.59 19.62
CA GLU A 34 -3.28 33.04 20.86
C GLU A 34 -3.21 31.91 21.89
N PHE A 35 -4.27 31.10 21.99
CA PHE A 35 -4.31 29.91 22.83
C PHE A 35 -4.14 28.64 22.01
N SER A 36 -3.09 27.88 22.34
CA SER A 36 -2.93 26.52 21.82
C SER A 36 -4.05 25.60 22.31
N GLY A 37 -4.31 24.51 21.57
CA GLY A 37 -5.33 23.53 21.96
C GLY A 37 -5.14 22.95 23.37
N ARG A 38 -3.89 22.84 23.83
CA ARG A 38 -3.58 22.44 25.22
C ARG A 38 -4.05 23.49 26.23
N VAL A 39 -3.79 24.76 25.98
CA VAL A 39 -4.20 25.87 26.86
C VAL A 39 -5.72 25.95 26.94
N VAL A 40 -6.41 25.80 25.79
CA VAL A 40 -7.88 25.74 25.75
C VAL A 40 -8.42 24.56 26.57
N ALA A 41 -7.79 23.38 26.49
CA ALA A 41 -8.20 22.22 27.28
C ALA A 41 -7.95 22.43 28.80
N GLU A 42 -6.85 23.07 29.18
CA GLU A 42 -6.61 23.46 30.58
C GLU A 42 -7.63 24.50 31.07
N LEU A 43 -7.97 25.48 30.22
CA LEU A 43 -8.98 26.50 30.52
C LEU A 43 -10.35 25.87 30.72
N ARG A 44 -10.73 24.93 29.85
CA ARG A 44 -11.96 24.14 29.98
C ARG A 44 -12.02 23.38 31.30
N LYS A 45 -10.94 22.69 31.66
CA LYS A 45 -10.87 21.95 32.94
C LYS A 45 -11.05 22.89 34.12
N ALA A 46 -10.40 24.06 34.09
CA ALA A 46 -10.51 25.06 35.15
C ALA A 46 -11.92 25.69 35.20
N ALA A 47 -12.54 25.98 34.06
CA ALA A 47 -13.89 26.53 33.98
C ALA A 47 -14.91 25.57 34.61
N ILE A 48 -14.89 24.30 34.21
CA ILE A 48 -15.77 23.25 34.74
C ILE A 48 -15.54 23.06 36.24
N ALA A 49 -14.29 23.05 36.70
CA ALA A 49 -13.97 22.88 38.12
C ALA A 49 -14.48 24.04 39.00
N ASN A 50 -14.61 25.25 38.44
CA ASN A 50 -15.14 26.42 39.14
C ASN A 50 -16.65 26.63 38.89
N GLY A 51 -17.34 25.67 38.27
CA GLY A 51 -18.78 25.73 38.02
C GLY A 51 -19.20 26.63 36.85
N TYR A 52 -18.27 27.10 36.01
CA TYR A 52 -18.61 27.83 34.80
C TYR A 52 -19.00 26.88 33.66
N GLU A 53 -20.02 27.26 32.90
CA GLU A 53 -20.43 26.55 31.70
C GLU A 53 -19.41 26.72 30.56
N TRP A 54 -19.14 25.64 29.81
CA TRP A 54 -18.24 25.65 28.67
C TRP A 54 -18.99 25.45 27.35
N THR A 55 -19.15 26.52 26.57
CA THR A 55 -19.98 26.53 25.35
C THR A 55 -19.18 26.56 24.04
N HIS A 56 -17.84 26.59 24.11
CA HIS A 56 -16.98 26.85 22.95
C HIS A 56 -16.57 25.61 22.16
N ASP A 57 -17.00 24.41 22.58
CA ASP A 57 -16.70 23.17 21.88
C ASP A 57 -17.48 23.06 20.57
N LYS A 58 -16.81 22.62 19.51
CA LYS A 58 -17.49 22.24 18.27
C LYS A 58 -18.21 20.90 18.47
N PRO A 59 -19.38 20.69 17.85
CA PRO A 59 -20.04 19.39 17.87
C PRO A 59 -19.10 18.33 17.28
N ARG A 60 -19.05 17.15 17.92
CA ARG A 60 -18.25 16.03 17.42
C ARG A 60 -18.84 15.59 16.08
N GLY A 61 -18.03 15.68 15.01
CA GLY A 61 -18.41 15.15 13.71
C GLY A 61 -18.55 13.63 13.73
N THR A 62 -19.24 13.08 12.73
CA THR A 62 -19.31 11.63 12.51
C THR A 62 -17.92 11.08 12.18
N GLN A 63 -17.52 10.02 12.88
CA GLN A 63 -16.25 9.34 12.59
C GLN A 63 -16.35 8.60 11.26
N LYS A 64 -15.81 9.21 10.20
CA LYS A 64 -15.82 8.68 8.83
C LYS A 64 -15.12 7.32 8.69
N THR A 65 -14.23 6.98 9.62
CA THR A 65 -13.43 5.74 9.63
C THR A 65 -14.21 4.53 10.10
N LEU A 66 -15.22 4.70 10.96
CA LEU A 66 -16.09 3.61 11.41
C LEU A 66 -17.09 3.18 10.33
N THR A 67 -17.46 4.10 9.46
CA THR A 67 -18.51 3.92 8.44
C THR A 67 -17.97 3.48 7.09
N ARG A 68 -16.67 3.66 6.81
CA ARG A 68 -16.10 3.32 5.52
C ARG A 68 -15.67 1.84 5.49
N PRO A 69 -16.06 1.06 4.46
CA PRO A 69 -15.54 -0.28 4.29
C PRO A 69 -14.02 -0.26 4.12
N GLY A 70 -13.34 -1.23 4.73
CA GLY A 70 -11.89 -1.40 4.61
C GLY A 70 -11.48 -1.73 3.18
N LYS A 71 -10.27 -1.33 2.78
CA LYS A 71 -9.70 -1.60 1.44
C LYS A 71 -9.51 -3.10 1.15
N GLY A 72 -9.43 -3.93 2.19
CA GLY A 72 -9.04 -5.34 2.09
C GLY A 72 -7.53 -5.53 1.87
N HIS A 73 -7.01 -6.71 2.22
CA HIS A 73 -5.59 -7.03 2.00
C HIS A 73 -5.30 -7.18 0.51
N LYS A 74 -4.04 -6.95 0.12
CA LYS A 74 -3.60 -7.13 -1.27
C LYS A 74 -3.83 -8.58 -1.75
N CYS A 75 -3.54 -9.56 -0.90
CA CYS A 75 -3.70 -10.98 -1.24
C CYS A 75 -5.13 -11.35 -1.62
N ASP A 76 -6.12 -10.79 -0.91
CA ASP A 76 -7.54 -11.09 -1.12
C ASP A 76 -8.04 -10.44 -2.41
N ARG A 77 -7.61 -9.19 -2.66
CA ARG A 77 -7.93 -8.48 -3.90
C ARG A 77 -7.36 -9.18 -5.13
N GLU A 78 -6.17 -9.78 -5.03
CA GLU A 78 -5.48 -10.45 -6.14
C GLU A 78 -5.79 -11.95 -6.23
N LYS A 79 -6.47 -12.53 -5.24
CA LYS A 79 -6.86 -13.95 -5.21
C LYS A 79 -7.65 -14.37 -6.46
N PRO A 80 -8.72 -13.66 -6.91
CA PRO A 80 -9.49 -14.10 -8.07
C PRO A 80 -8.67 -14.12 -9.36
N ALA A 81 -7.83 -13.10 -9.57
CA ALA A 81 -6.94 -13.06 -10.73
C ALA A 81 -5.91 -14.20 -10.71
N ARG A 82 -5.35 -14.53 -9.53
CA ARG A 82 -4.43 -15.66 -9.36
C ARG A 82 -5.11 -17.01 -9.61
N GLU A 83 -6.36 -17.18 -9.19
CA GLU A 83 -7.13 -18.40 -9.41
C GLU A 83 -7.47 -18.59 -10.90
N ALA A 84 -7.87 -17.52 -11.60
CA ALA A 84 -8.08 -17.54 -13.05
C ALA A 84 -6.81 -17.94 -13.83
N ALA A 85 -5.67 -17.31 -13.50
CA ALA A 85 -4.39 -17.64 -14.12
C ALA A 85 -3.96 -19.11 -13.89
N ARG A 86 -4.26 -19.66 -12.70
CA ARG A 86 -4.01 -21.08 -12.40
C ARG A 86 -4.90 -22.00 -13.23
N ALA A 87 -6.18 -21.67 -13.40
CA ALA A 87 -7.10 -22.46 -14.21
C ALA A 87 -6.67 -22.50 -15.68
N GLU A 88 -6.26 -21.37 -16.26
CA GLU A 88 -5.73 -21.30 -17.63
C GLU A 88 -4.43 -22.12 -17.79
N ALA A 89 -3.53 -22.05 -16.81
CA ALA A 89 -2.28 -22.82 -16.83
C ALA A 89 -2.54 -24.34 -16.76
N LEU A 90 -3.51 -24.76 -15.96
CA LEU A 90 -3.93 -26.17 -15.88
C LEU A 90 -4.56 -26.66 -17.18
N ALA A 91 -5.38 -25.83 -17.83
CA ALA A 91 -5.98 -26.16 -19.12
C ALA A 91 -4.92 -26.37 -20.22
N LYS A 92 -3.84 -25.57 -20.21
CA LYS A 92 -2.71 -25.67 -21.17
C LYS A 92 -1.70 -26.76 -20.83
N GLN A 93 -1.73 -27.30 -19.61
CA GLN A 93 -0.78 -28.28 -19.11
C GLN A 93 -0.64 -29.54 -20.00
N PRO A 94 -1.72 -30.20 -20.48
CA PRO A 94 -1.57 -31.44 -21.26
C PRO A 94 -0.84 -31.21 -22.60
N GLU A 95 -1.11 -30.09 -23.27
CA GLU A 95 -0.44 -29.71 -24.52
C GLU A 95 1.05 -29.47 -24.29
N LEU A 96 1.40 -28.74 -23.23
CA LEU A 96 2.79 -28.48 -22.85
C LEU A 96 3.54 -29.78 -22.52
N ILE A 97 2.89 -30.71 -21.81
CA ILE A 97 3.47 -32.03 -21.50
C ILE A 97 3.67 -32.83 -22.79
N ALA A 98 2.70 -32.84 -23.71
CA ALA A 98 2.81 -33.55 -24.98
C ALA A 98 3.95 -33.00 -25.84
N ALA A 99 4.04 -31.67 -25.97
CA ALA A 99 5.11 -30.98 -26.67
C ALA A 99 6.49 -31.27 -26.06
N TYR A 100 6.59 -31.22 -24.72
CA TYR A 100 7.83 -31.56 -24.00
C TYR A 100 8.24 -33.02 -24.24
N ARG A 101 7.31 -33.97 -24.11
CA ARG A 101 7.56 -35.39 -24.37
C ARG A 101 7.94 -35.64 -25.83
N ALA A 102 7.37 -34.92 -26.79
CA ALA A 102 7.76 -35.01 -28.19
C ALA A 102 9.19 -34.50 -28.41
N ARG A 103 9.53 -33.33 -27.85
CA ARG A 103 10.88 -32.76 -27.88
C ARG A 103 11.92 -33.67 -27.24
N MET A 104 11.60 -34.30 -26.12
CA MET A 104 12.50 -35.26 -25.47
C MET A 104 12.68 -36.54 -26.29
N ARG A 105 11.62 -37.02 -26.96
CA ARG A 105 11.71 -38.16 -27.87
C ARG A 105 12.53 -37.86 -29.13
N SER A 106 12.47 -36.63 -29.65
CA SER A 106 13.28 -36.20 -30.80
C SER A 106 14.72 -35.84 -30.44
N LYS A 107 15.02 -35.54 -29.15
CA LYS A 107 16.34 -35.06 -28.71
C LYS A 107 17.47 -36.09 -28.71
N ALA A 108 17.22 -37.35 -29.06
CA ALA A 108 18.23 -38.25 -29.63
C ALA A 108 17.64 -39.64 -29.83
N LYS A 109 17.41 -40.02 -31.09
CA LYS A 109 17.36 -41.43 -31.48
C LYS A 109 18.06 -41.60 -32.82
N GLY A 110 18.82 -42.69 -32.94
CA GLY A 110 19.45 -43.13 -34.18
C GLY A 110 20.96 -42.86 -34.25
N LEU A 111 21.48 -43.10 -35.46
CA LEU A 111 22.91 -43.12 -35.80
C LEU A 111 23.62 -41.81 -35.46
N ASP A 112 22.92 -40.67 -35.51
CA ASP A 112 23.49 -39.34 -35.23
C ASP A 112 23.97 -39.18 -33.78
N LYS A 113 23.29 -39.77 -32.79
CA LYS A 113 23.76 -39.72 -31.40
C LYS A 113 25.03 -40.53 -31.24
N THR A 114 25.09 -41.72 -31.84
CA THR A 114 26.26 -42.60 -31.81
C THR A 114 27.45 -42.02 -32.59
N TRP A 115 27.19 -41.34 -33.72
CA TRP A 115 28.21 -40.63 -34.49
C TRP A 115 28.70 -39.37 -33.79
N ASP A 116 27.80 -38.56 -33.23
CA ASP A 116 28.17 -37.43 -32.38
C ASP A 116 28.97 -37.92 -31.17
N ASP A 117 28.62 -39.09 -30.61
CA ASP A 117 29.34 -39.65 -29.48
C ASP A 117 30.78 -40.08 -29.81
N PHE A 118 31.01 -40.55 -31.04
CA PHE A 118 32.30 -40.98 -31.56
C PHE A 118 33.15 -39.82 -32.11
N VAL A 119 32.55 -38.86 -32.82
CA VAL A 119 33.25 -37.80 -33.57
C VAL A 119 33.44 -36.52 -32.76
N LEU A 120 32.47 -36.16 -31.90
CA LEU A 120 32.50 -34.88 -31.20
C LEU A 120 33.01 -35.00 -29.76
N THR A 121 33.79 -34.02 -29.35
CA THR A 121 34.16 -33.86 -27.94
C THR A 121 32.99 -33.33 -27.10
N LYS A 122 33.08 -33.44 -25.77
CA LYS A 122 32.01 -33.03 -24.85
C LYS A 122 31.63 -31.54 -24.98
N SER A 123 32.61 -30.67 -25.22
CA SER A 123 32.39 -29.23 -25.46
C SER A 123 31.62 -28.99 -26.75
N GLU A 124 32.00 -29.65 -27.84
CA GLU A 124 31.37 -29.49 -29.16
C GLU A 124 29.94 -30.00 -29.19
N LYS A 125 29.66 -31.11 -28.50
CA LYS A 125 28.28 -31.60 -28.28
C LYS A 125 27.40 -30.56 -27.60
N THR A 126 27.90 -29.93 -26.53
CA THR A 126 27.13 -28.90 -25.81
C THR A 126 26.87 -27.66 -26.64
N LEU A 127 27.83 -27.26 -27.50
CA LEU A 127 27.64 -26.17 -28.45
C LEU A 127 26.60 -26.52 -29.51
N LYS A 128 26.63 -27.73 -30.08
CA LYS A 128 25.65 -28.22 -31.05
C LYS A 128 24.21 -28.20 -30.48
N ILE A 129 24.03 -28.66 -29.25
CA ILE A 129 22.72 -28.65 -28.55
C ILE A 129 22.22 -27.21 -28.34
N ARG A 130 23.11 -26.30 -27.91
CA ARG A 130 22.74 -24.88 -27.71
C ARG A 130 22.36 -24.20 -29.02
N MET A 131 23.07 -24.49 -30.11
CA MET A 131 22.78 -23.94 -31.44
C MET A 131 21.44 -24.47 -32.00
N GLN A 132 21.14 -25.76 -31.81
CA GLN A 132 19.84 -26.34 -32.18
C GLN A 132 18.68 -25.77 -31.36
N ASP A 133 18.87 -25.56 -30.05
CA ASP A 133 17.85 -24.99 -29.18
C ASP A 133 17.56 -23.50 -29.52
N GLN A 134 18.55 -22.75 -30.03
CA GLN A 134 18.33 -21.38 -30.55
C GLN A 134 17.60 -21.35 -31.91
N GLN A 135 17.85 -22.33 -32.78
CA GLN A 135 17.17 -22.43 -34.08
C GLN A 135 15.73 -22.96 -33.96
N GLY A 136 15.45 -23.84 -33.00
CA GLY A 136 14.10 -24.36 -32.72
C GLY A 136 13.20 -23.45 -31.87
N GLY A 137 13.73 -22.33 -31.36
CA GLY A 137 12.99 -21.35 -30.55
C GLY A 137 12.35 -20.19 -31.33
N LYS A 138 12.45 -20.18 -32.66
CA LYS A 138 11.75 -19.24 -33.55
C LYS A 138 10.50 -19.89 -34.15
N LYS A 139 9.45 -20.02 -33.34
CA LYS A 139 8.05 -20.01 -33.78
C LYS A 139 7.22 -19.33 -32.71
#